data_AF-A0A1M6QLM3-F1
#
_entry.id   AF-A0A1M6QLM3-F1
#
_cell.length_a   1.000
_cell.length_b   1.000
_cell.length_c   1.000
_cell.angle_alpha   90.00
_cell.angle_beta   90.00
_cell.angle_gamma   90.00
#
_symmetry.space_group_name_H-M   'P 1'
#
loop_
_entity.id
_entity.type
_entity.pdbx_description
1 polymer ?
#
loop_
_entity_poly.entity_id
_entity_poly.type
_entity_poly.pdbx_seq_one_letter_code
_entity_poly.pdbx_strand_id
1 'polypeptide(L)'
;MRDLQPCLHDGVHVFATVPPGTTVDAPVIASVEEAEGRTVVLREEDARRLGLAAQYPSARITLQATTALTDVGILARVTTALARAGISVNPVAGVHHDHLFVPHAQAGDAMRVLTALSRRYLVRHGDYEVDDDPGRVDHDVVWDFLSTEAYWGRTRTRADVEAQLRGAWRVVGAYRRDTGAMVGFARAVGDGVNFAYLADVFVLPSARGAGLGKALVAGILDGSPVHMRWTLFTDDAHGLYRRFGFVEPDHTAMVRPPHS
;
A
#
# COMPACT_ATOMS: atom_id res chain seq x y z
N MET A 1 -8.15 -1.95 -6.43
CA MET A 1 -6.75 -1.60 -6.82
C MET A 1 -6.30 -2.26 -8.13
N ARG A 2 -7.19 -2.78 -8.98
CA ARG A 2 -6.77 -3.48 -10.20
C ARG A 2 -6.15 -2.56 -11.27
N ASP A 3 -6.33 -1.24 -11.14
CA ASP A 3 -6.10 -0.31 -12.26
C ASP A 3 -5.52 1.06 -11.84
N LEU A 4 -4.74 1.15 -10.76
CA LEU A 4 -4.08 2.42 -10.42
C LEU A 4 -2.93 2.68 -11.42
N GLN A 5 -3.13 3.54 -12.41
CA GLN A 5 -2.09 3.91 -13.37
C GLN A 5 -1.60 5.33 -13.05
N PRO A 6 -0.48 5.47 -12.33
CA PRO A 6 0.11 6.79 -12.13
C PRO A 6 0.69 7.29 -13.45
N CYS A 7 0.37 8.53 -13.81
CA CYS A 7 0.90 9.21 -14.99
C CYS A 7 1.62 10.49 -14.54
N LEU A 8 2.94 10.52 -14.73
CA LEU A 8 3.76 11.70 -14.47
C LEU A 8 3.59 12.70 -15.61
N HIS A 9 3.28 13.95 -15.28
CA HIS A 9 3.19 15.03 -16.26
C HIS A 9 4.50 15.80 -16.34
N ASP A 10 4.84 16.23 -17.55
CA ASP A 10 6.02 17.07 -17.80
C ASP A 10 5.88 18.47 -17.18
N GLY A 11 7.04 19.02 -16.80
CA GLY A 11 7.17 20.38 -16.27
C GLY A 11 7.05 20.48 -14.75
N VAL A 12 7.35 21.68 -14.26
CA VAL A 12 7.29 22.02 -12.83
C VAL A 12 6.00 22.80 -12.56
N HIS A 13 5.28 22.37 -11.54
CA HIS A 13 4.09 23.05 -11.03
C HIS A 13 4.41 23.70 -9.69
N VAL A 14 3.79 24.83 -9.41
CA VAL A 14 4.01 25.61 -8.19
C VAL A 14 2.68 26.04 -7.61
N PHE A 15 2.69 26.27 -6.31
CA PHE A 15 1.59 26.87 -5.57
C PHE A 15 1.88 28.36 -5.42
N ALA A 16 0.87 29.20 -5.67
CA ALA A 16 0.96 30.64 -5.47
C ALA A 16 -0.37 31.17 -4.93
N THR A 17 -0.33 32.30 -4.22
CA THR A 17 -1.54 32.95 -3.69
C THR A 17 -1.81 34.23 -4.48
N VAL A 18 -3.07 34.44 -4.84
CA VAL A 18 -3.56 35.69 -5.46
C VAL A 18 -4.67 36.30 -4.61
N PRO A 19 -4.88 37.63 -4.65
CA PRO A 19 -6.01 38.23 -3.94
C PRO A 19 -7.36 37.66 -4.42
N PRO A 20 -8.38 37.59 -3.55
CA PRO A 20 -9.70 37.10 -3.92
C PRO A 20 -10.28 37.85 -5.14
N GLY A 21 -10.91 37.12 -6.06
CA GLY A 21 -11.50 37.69 -7.29
C GLY A 21 -10.49 38.11 -8.37
N THR A 22 -9.18 37.96 -8.14
CA THR A 22 -8.15 38.27 -9.15
C THR A 22 -8.23 37.29 -10.32
N THR A 23 -8.35 37.76 -11.55
CA THR A 23 -8.23 36.91 -12.74
C THR A 23 -6.78 36.47 -12.95
N VAL A 24 -6.55 35.18 -13.16
CA VAL A 24 -5.22 34.62 -13.46
C VAL A 24 -5.15 34.31 -14.95
N ASP A 25 -4.34 35.07 -15.69
CA ASP A 25 -4.13 34.92 -17.13
C ASP A 25 -3.10 33.82 -17.45
N ALA A 26 -3.43 32.61 -16.99
CA ALA A 26 -2.66 31.39 -17.23
C ALA A 26 -3.55 30.16 -17.00
N PRO A 27 -3.19 28.99 -17.56
CA PRO A 27 -3.84 27.73 -17.22
C PRO A 27 -3.66 27.40 -15.73
N VAL A 28 -4.75 27.48 -14.97
CA VAL A 28 -4.80 27.03 -13.58
C VAL A 28 -5.24 25.57 -13.54
N ILE A 29 -4.46 24.74 -12.87
CA ILE A 29 -4.70 23.30 -12.74
C ILE A 29 -5.64 23.01 -11.58
N ALA A 30 -5.47 23.73 -10.48
CA ALA A 30 -6.29 23.64 -9.30
C ALA A 30 -6.32 25.00 -8.60
N SER A 31 -7.44 25.31 -7.93
CA SER A 31 -7.56 26.50 -7.10
C SER A 31 -8.38 26.21 -5.85
N VAL A 32 -8.02 26.86 -4.75
CA VAL A 32 -8.76 26.79 -3.48
C VAL A 32 -8.95 28.23 -3.00
N GLU A 33 -10.19 28.58 -2.66
CA GLU A 33 -10.49 29.86 -2.01
C GLU A 33 -10.22 29.73 -0.51
N GLU A 34 -9.35 30.57 0.02
CA GLU A 34 -8.97 30.60 1.44
C GLU A 34 -9.24 32.01 2.01
N ALA A 35 -9.22 32.15 3.34
CA ALA A 35 -9.50 33.43 3.98
C ALA A 35 -8.43 34.48 3.66
N GLU A 36 -7.19 34.04 3.46
CA GLU A 36 -6.00 34.83 3.18
C GLU A 36 -5.88 35.22 1.70
N GLY A 37 -6.57 34.50 0.82
CA GLY A 37 -6.49 34.67 -0.62
C GLY A 37 -6.86 33.39 -1.37
N ARG A 38 -6.78 33.44 -2.70
CA ARG A 38 -6.99 32.26 -3.52
C ARG A 38 -5.66 31.60 -3.83
N THR A 39 -5.47 30.37 -3.37
CA THR A 39 -4.35 29.54 -3.79
C THR A 39 -4.61 29.00 -5.19
N VAL A 40 -3.62 29.09 -6.06
CA VAL A 40 -3.63 28.56 -7.42
C VAL A 40 -2.43 27.66 -7.64
N VAL A 41 -2.66 26.55 -8.35
CA VAL A 41 -1.62 25.64 -8.82
C VAL A 41 -1.52 25.79 -10.33
N LEU A 42 -0.34 26.17 -10.81
CA LEU A 42 -0.05 26.45 -12.22
C LEU A 42 1.39 26.05 -12.53
N ARG A 43 1.79 26.16 -13.80
CA ARG A 43 3.19 25.91 -14.16
C ARG A 43 4.10 27.02 -13.63
N GLU A 44 5.32 26.65 -13.29
CA GLU A 44 6.32 27.60 -12.81
C GLU A 44 6.64 28.71 -13.83
N GLU A 45 6.63 28.39 -15.12
CA GLU A 45 6.83 29.36 -16.19
C GLU A 45 5.72 30.44 -16.22
N ASP A 46 4.48 30.03 -15.98
CA ASP A 46 3.33 30.93 -15.92
C ASP A 46 3.36 31.80 -14.66
N ALA A 47 3.68 31.20 -13.51
CA ALA A 47 3.84 31.95 -12.26
C ALA A 47 4.93 33.02 -12.39
N ARG A 48 6.07 32.68 -13.01
CA ARG A 48 7.14 33.64 -13.32
C ARG A 48 6.69 34.76 -14.24
N ARG A 49 5.96 34.44 -15.33
CA ARG A 49 5.42 35.45 -16.26
C ARG A 49 4.48 36.43 -15.56
N LEU A 50 3.66 35.93 -14.63
CA LEU A 50 2.68 36.72 -13.89
C LEU A 50 3.26 37.42 -12.65
N GLY A 51 4.55 37.25 -12.35
CA GLY A 51 5.19 37.84 -11.16
C GLY A 51 4.68 37.27 -9.83
N LEU A 52 4.13 36.05 -9.85
CA LEU A 52 3.60 35.39 -8.65
C LEU A 52 4.73 34.76 -7.84
N ALA A 53 4.63 34.85 -6.52
CA ALA A 53 5.56 34.19 -5.60
C ALA A 53 5.32 32.66 -5.63
N ALA A 54 6.12 31.96 -6.43
CA ALA A 54 6.07 30.52 -6.58
C ALA A 54 6.58 29.81 -5.32
N GLN A 55 5.79 28.87 -4.81
CA GLN A 55 6.11 28.02 -3.68
C GLN A 55 6.02 26.55 -4.10
N TYR A 56 6.77 25.70 -3.40
CA TYR A 56 6.71 24.24 -3.53
C TYR A 56 6.83 23.75 -4.99
N PRO A 57 8.03 23.83 -5.61
CA PRO A 57 8.27 23.24 -6.93
C PRO A 57 7.94 21.75 -6.94
N SER A 58 6.94 21.38 -7.71
CA SER A 58 6.30 20.07 -7.64
C SER A 58 6.14 19.41 -9.00
N ALA A 59 6.21 18.08 -8.99
CA ALA A 59 5.78 17.27 -10.11
C ALA A 59 4.31 16.90 -9.93
N ARG A 60 3.54 16.95 -11.02
CA ARG A 60 2.15 16.53 -11.04
C ARG A 60 2.06 15.08 -11.48
N ILE A 61 1.40 14.24 -10.69
CA ILE A 61 1.10 12.84 -11.03
C ILE A 61 -0.42 12.68 -11.04
N THR A 62 -1.00 12.20 -12.14
CA THR A 62 -2.43 11.83 -12.18
C THR A 62 -2.58 10.37 -11.83
N LEU A 63 -3.50 10.07 -10.92
CA LEU A 63 -3.92 8.71 -10.63
C LEU A 63 -5.09 8.35 -11.55
N GLN A 64 -4.80 7.69 -12.66
CA GLN A 64 -5.85 7.15 -13.52
C GLN A 64 -6.35 5.87 -12.84
N ALA A 65 -7.54 5.91 -12.26
CA ALA A 65 -8.23 4.75 -11.71
C ALA A 65 -9.54 4.53 -12.47
N THR A 66 -9.88 3.27 -12.74
CA THR A 66 -11.11 2.88 -13.45
C THR A 66 -12.33 2.79 -12.54
N THR A 67 -12.16 2.96 -11.22
CA THR A 67 -13.25 2.88 -10.24
C THR A 67 -13.65 4.26 -9.72
N ALA A 68 -14.96 4.41 -9.47
CA ALA A 68 -15.62 5.68 -9.22
C ALA A 68 -15.09 6.42 -7.98
N LEU A 69 -15.33 7.75 -7.95
CA LEU A 69 -15.10 8.70 -6.85
C LEU A 69 -15.52 8.23 -5.43
N THR A 70 -16.26 7.13 -5.33
CA THR A 70 -16.82 6.55 -4.11
C THR A 70 -16.02 5.39 -3.52
N ASP A 71 -14.91 4.96 -4.13
CA ASP A 71 -14.01 3.95 -3.54
C ASP A 71 -13.22 4.58 -2.37
N VAL A 72 -13.82 4.55 -1.20
CA VAL A 72 -13.26 5.02 0.07
C VAL A 72 -12.00 4.20 0.39
N GLY A 73 -10.81 4.70 0.00
CA GLY A 73 -9.53 4.14 0.46
C GLY A 73 -8.35 4.24 -0.49
N ILE A 74 -8.53 4.50 -1.79
CA ILE A 74 -7.39 4.55 -2.73
C ILE A 74 -6.45 5.71 -2.39
N LEU A 75 -6.99 6.93 -2.28
CA LEU A 75 -6.19 8.11 -1.97
C LEU A 75 -5.47 7.99 -0.63
N ALA A 76 -6.15 7.45 0.39
CA ALA A 76 -5.55 7.20 1.71
C ALA A 76 -4.37 6.21 1.65
N ARG A 77 -4.49 5.14 0.85
CA ARG A 77 -3.40 4.16 0.65
C ARG A 77 -2.22 4.76 -0.10
N VAL A 78 -2.51 5.56 -1.14
CA VAL A 78 -1.50 6.28 -1.92
C VAL A 78 -0.75 7.26 -1.03
N THR A 79 -1.44 8.13 -0.30
CA THR A 79 -0.80 9.12 0.57
C THR A 79 -0.03 8.46 1.70
N THR A 80 -0.55 7.37 2.29
CA THR A 80 0.18 6.58 3.29
C THR A 80 1.46 5.96 2.72
N ALA A 81 1.41 5.41 1.51
CA ALA A 81 2.58 4.80 0.87
C ALA A 81 3.66 5.85 0.59
N LEU A 82 3.28 7.02 0.06
CA LEU A 82 4.20 8.13 -0.17
C LEU A 82 4.79 8.69 1.15
N ALA A 83 3.96 8.86 2.18
CA ALA A 83 4.41 9.32 3.49
C ALA A 83 5.41 8.35 4.13
N ARG A 84 5.20 7.04 4.03
CA ARG A 84 6.15 6.01 4.50
C ARG A 84 7.48 6.05 3.75
N ALA A 85 7.46 6.47 2.49
CA ALA A 85 8.66 6.71 1.70
C ALA A 85 9.32 8.07 1.98
N GLY A 86 8.80 8.87 2.93
CA GLY A 86 9.31 10.21 3.24
C GLY A 86 9.01 11.25 2.15
N ILE A 87 7.99 11.01 1.33
CA ILE A 87 7.58 11.88 0.23
C ILE A 87 6.34 12.66 0.65
N SER A 88 6.47 13.98 0.75
CA SER A 88 5.30 14.86 0.95
C SER A 88 4.40 14.82 -0.28
N VAL A 89 3.10 14.93 -0.06
CA VAL A 89 2.11 14.90 -1.14
C VAL A 89 0.97 15.85 -0.85
N ASN A 90 0.64 16.69 -1.81
CA ASN A 90 -0.54 17.54 -1.81
C ASN A 90 -1.55 16.97 -2.82
N PRO A 91 -2.56 16.21 -2.38
CA PRO A 91 -3.56 15.65 -3.26
C PRO A 91 -4.63 16.69 -3.62
N VAL A 92 -5.09 16.64 -4.87
CA VAL A 92 -6.22 17.41 -5.41
C VAL A 92 -7.18 16.43 -6.04
N ALA A 93 -8.39 16.32 -5.49
CA ALA A 93 -9.42 15.45 -6.04
C ALA A 93 -10.09 16.12 -7.25
N GLY A 94 -10.01 15.46 -8.40
CA GLY A 94 -10.75 15.84 -9.61
C GLY A 94 -11.97 14.96 -9.80
N VAL A 95 -12.98 15.45 -10.54
CA VAL A 95 -14.20 14.67 -10.86
C VAL A 95 -13.87 13.36 -11.58
N HIS A 96 -12.82 13.36 -12.40
CA HIS A 96 -12.43 12.18 -13.17
C HIS A 96 -11.26 11.44 -12.53
N HIS A 97 -10.24 12.18 -12.09
CA HIS A 97 -9.01 11.60 -11.57
C HIS A 97 -8.47 12.46 -10.43
N ASP A 98 -7.80 11.80 -9.49
CA ASP A 98 -7.01 12.50 -8.47
C ASP A 98 -5.67 12.93 -9.05
N HIS A 99 -5.19 14.07 -8.60
CA HIS A 99 -3.91 14.64 -8.95
C HIS A 99 -3.06 14.78 -7.69
N LEU A 100 -1.82 14.34 -7.73
CA LEU A 100 -0.86 14.45 -6.65
C LEU A 100 0.22 15.45 -7.04
N PHE A 101 0.55 16.34 -6.12
CA PHE A 101 1.72 17.21 -6.24
C PHE A 101 2.75 16.78 -5.19
N VAL A 102 3.87 16.26 -5.67
CA VAL A 102 5.02 15.82 -4.85
C VAL A 102 6.22 16.71 -5.15
N PRO A 103 7.24 16.81 -4.27
CA PRO A 103 8.43 17.63 -4.55
C PRO A 103 9.05 17.20 -5.88
N HIS A 104 9.37 18.16 -6.74
CA HIS A 104 9.83 17.86 -8.10
C HIS A 104 11.07 16.95 -8.11
N ALA A 105 11.99 17.16 -7.17
CA ALA A 105 13.19 16.34 -6.99
C ALA A 105 12.90 14.87 -6.61
N GLN A 106 11.73 14.57 -6.03
CA GLN A 106 11.31 13.23 -5.59
C GLN A 106 10.33 12.57 -6.58
N ALA A 107 10.09 13.16 -7.76
CA ALA A 107 9.11 12.64 -8.72
C ALA A 107 9.38 11.18 -9.14
N GLY A 108 10.64 10.83 -9.38
CA GLY A 108 11.04 9.46 -9.71
C GLY A 108 10.77 8.46 -8.59
N ASP A 109 11.05 8.85 -7.34
CA ASP A 109 10.77 8.03 -6.16
C ASP A 109 9.28 7.82 -5.97
N ALA A 110 8.49 8.88 -6.11
CA ALA A 110 7.04 8.82 -6.04
C ALA A 110 6.48 7.87 -7.09
N MET A 111 6.93 7.95 -8.35
CA MET A 111 6.50 7.06 -9.41
C MET A 111 6.86 5.59 -9.13
N ARG A 112 8.03 5.31 -8.53
CA ARG A 112 8.39 3.95 -8.10
C ARG A 112 7.44 3.42 -7.04
N VAL A 113 7.14 4.21 -6.02
CA VAL A 113 6.20 3.84 -4.95
C VAL A 113 4.81 3.57 -5.52
N LEU A 114 4.29 4.47 -6.37
CA LEU A 114 2.96 4.34 -6.94
C LEU A 114 2.85 3.16 -7.92
N THR A 115 3.90 2.88 -8.69
CA THR A 115 3.96 1.72 -9.58
C THR A 115 4.08 0.41 -8.81
N ALA A 116 4.80 0.39 -7.69
CA ALA A 116 4.81 -0.77 -6.80
C ALA A 116 3.43 -1.00 -6.20
N LEU A 117 2.73 0.06 -5.80
CA LEU A 117 1.37 -0.01 -5.28
C LEU A 117 0.35 -0.47 -6.33
N SER A 118 0.59 -0.23 -7.62
CA SER A 118 -0.31 -0.67 -8.70
C SER A 118 -0.12 -2.13 -9.11
N ARG A 119 1.01 -2.75 -8.75
CA ARG A 119 1.24 -4.17 -8.99
C ARG A 119 0.43 -5.00 -8.00
N ARG A 120 -0.72 -5.51 -8.48
CA ARG A 120 -1.48 -6.55 -7.78
C ARG A 120 -0.82 -7.90 -8.00
N TYR A 121 -0.57 -8.63 -6.91
CA TYR A 121 -0.26 -10.05 -6.98
C TYR A 121 -1.56 -10.83 -7.10
N LEU A 122 -1.97 -11.15 -8.33
CA LEU A 122 -3.12 -12.03 -8.63
C LEU A 122 -2.68 -13.19 -9.51
N VAL A 123 -2.60 -14.38 -8.94
CA VAL A 123 -2.18 -15.60 -9.66
C VAL A 123 -3.17 -16.73 -9.49
N ARG A 124 -3.36 -17.49 -10.57
CA ARG A 124 -4.15 -18.72 -10.55
C ARG A 124 -3.26 -19.87 -10.08
N HIS A 125 -3.78 -20.67 -9.16
CA HIS A 125 -3.10 -21.83 -8.57
C HIS A 125 -4.08 -23.02 -8.53
N GLY A 126 -4.22 -23.69 -9.69
CA GLY A 126 -5.20 -24.77 -9.86
C GLY A 126 -6.64 -24.27 -9.67
N ASP A 127 -7.35 -24.89 -8.72
CA ASP A 127 -8.73 -24.53 -8.33
C ASP A 127 -8.81 -23.26 -7.45
N TYR A 128 -7.66 -22.66 -7.16
CA TYR A 128 -7.55 -21.49 -6.31
C TYR A 128 -7.00 -20.29 -7.08
N GLU A 129 -7.20 -19.11 -6.50
CA GLU A 129 -6.50 -17.88 -6.85
C GLU A 129 -5.85 -17.32 -5.58
N VAL A 130 -4.70 -16.66 -5.74
CA VAL A 130 -4.02 -15.96 -4.65
C VAL A 130 -3.95 -14.49 -5.01
N ASP A 131 -4.34 -13.64 -4.06
CA ASP A 131 -4.61 -12.23 -4.27
C ASP A 131 -4.09 -11.39 -3.11
N ASP A 132 -3.42 -10.27 -3.38
CA ASP A 132 -2.94 -9.33 -2.35
C ASP A 132 -3.85 -8.11 -2.13
N ASP A 133 -5.07 -8.14 -2.67
CA ASP A 133 -6.09 -7.10 -2.45
C ASP A 133 -6.66 -7.15 -1.03
N PRO A 134 -6.37 -6.16 -0.17
CA PRO A 134 -6.86 -6.15 1.20
C PRO A 134 -8.40 -6.13 1.28
N GLY A 135 -9.07 -5.57 0.26
CA GLY A 135 -10.53 -5.52 0.21
C GLY A 135 -11.20 -6.88 0.00
N ARG A 136 -10.43 -7.91 -0.36
CA ARG A 136 -10.93 -9.30 -0.46
C ARG A 136 -10.72 -10.10 0.83
N VAL A 137 -10.01 -9.58 1.81
CA VAL A 137 -9.74 -10.33 3.04
C VAL A 137 -11.03 -10.51 3.80
N ASP A 138 -11.38 -11.75 4.09
CA ASP A 138 -12.52 -12.09 4.94
C ASP A 138 -12.08 -12.03 6.41
N HIS A 139 -12.47 -10.95 7.10
CA HIS A 139 -12.06 -10.72 8.48
C HIS A 139 -12.63 -11.78 9.44
N ASP A 140 -13.78 -12.36 9.15
CA ASP A 140 -14.39 -13.41 9.97
C ASP A 140 -13.59 -14.70 9.88
N VAL A 141 -13.21 -15.10 8.66
CA VAL A 141 -12.35 -16.29 8.48
C VAL A 141 -10.99 -16.13 9.15
N VAL A 142 -10.36 -14.94 9.07
CA VAL A 142 -9.09 -14.67 9.77
C VAL A 142 -9.29 -14.76 11.28
N TRP A 143 -10.32 -14.10 11.81
CA TRP A 143 -10.62 -14.10 13.24
C TRP A 143 -10.91 -15.51 13.76
N ASP A 144 -11.77 -16.25 13.09
CA ASP A 144 -12.18 -17.60 13.50
C ASP A 144 -10.96 -18.52 13.54
N PHE A 145 -10.13 -18.53 12.50
CA PHE A 145 -8.94 -19.36 12.48
C PHE A 145 -7.94 -18.97 13.58
N LEU A 146 -7.65 -17.67 13.76
CA LEU A 146 -6.67 -17.22 14.74
C LEU A 146 -7.13 -17.41 16.19
N SER A 147 -8.43 -17.31 16.46
CA SER A 147 -8.99 -17.46 17.80
C SER A 147 -9.20 -18.92 18.22
N THR A 148 -9.38 -19.84 17.26
CA THR A 148 -9.73 -21.24 17.55
C THR A 148 -8.63 -22.25 17.18
N GLU A 149 -8.05 -22.13 16.00
CA GLU A 149 -7.14 -23.14 15.42
C GLU A 149 -5.66 -22.80 15.63
N ALA A 150 -5.28 -21.53 15.48
CA ALA A 150 -3.89 -21.11 15.53
C ALA A 150 -3.35 -21.08 16.97
N TYR A 151 -2.36 -21.92 17.27
CA TYR A 151 -1.72 -21.93 18.60
C TYR A 151 -1.12 -20.56 18.98
N TRP A 152 -0.67 -19.79 18.00
CA TRP A 152 -0.05 -18.46 18.16
C TRP A 152 -1.05 -17.29 18.24
N GLY A 153 -2.36 -17.55 18.09
CA GLY A 153 -3.40 -16.51 18.02
C GLY A 153 -4.27 -16.34 19.27
N ARG A 154 -4.25 -17.32 20.18
CA ARG A 154 -5.28 -17.52 21.24
C ARG A 154 -5.44 -16.40 22.27
N THR A 155 -4.46 -15.53 22.44
CA THR A 155 -4.51 -14.43 23.42
C THR A 155 -5.08 -13.13 22.84
N ARG A 156 -5.38 -13.08 21.53
CA ARG A 156 -5.82 -11.87 20.83
C ARG A 156 -7.34 -11.74 20.91
N THR A 157 -7.81 -10.50 21.04
CA THR A 157 -9.23 -10.19 20.83
C THR A 157 -9.53 -9.96 19.35
N ARG A 158 -10.81 -9.95 18.98
CA ARG A 158 -11.23 -9.61 17.61
C ARG A 158 -10.76 -8.20 17.21
N ALA A 159 -10.87 -7.25 18.14
CA ALA A 159 -10.41 -5.89 17.93
C ALA A 159 -8.91 -5.82 17.64
N ASP A 160 -8.10 -6.65 18.31
CA ASP A 160 -6.66 -6.74 18.05
C ASP A 160 -6.38 -7.26 16.63
N VAL A 161 -7.08 -8.31 16.19
CA VAL A 161 -6.91 -8.87 14.84
C VAL A 161 -7.31 -7.85 13.78
N GLU A 162 -8.44 -7.18 13.94
CA GLU A 162 -8.87 -6.14 13.00
C GLU A 162 -7.88 -4.95 12.96
N ALA A 163 -7.32 -4.55 14.11
CA ALA A 163 -6.26 -3.54 14.16
C ALA A 163 -4.98 -4.03 13.47
N GLN A 164 -4.60 -5.29 13.64
CA GLN A 164 -3.46 -5.91 12.96
C GLN A 164 -3.64 -5.98 11.44
N LEU A 165 -4.86 -6.26 10.97
CA LEU A 165 -5.19 -6.24 9.54
C LEU A 165 -5.09 -4.82 8.96
N ARG A 166 -5.63 -3.81 9.66
CA ARG A 166 -5.50 -2.40 9.25
C ARG A 166 -4.04 -1.92 9.24
N GLY A 167 -3.25 -2.37 10.20
CA GLY A 167 -1.85 -1.99 10.35
C GLY A 167 -0.87 -2.81 9.51
N ALA A 168 -1.32 -3.90 8.87
CA ALA A 168 -0.47 -4.74 8.06
C ALA A 168 0.13 -3.93 6.90
N TRP A 169 1.42 -4.14 6.65
CA TRP A 169 2.06 -3.57 5.47
C TRP A 169 1.56 -4.29 4.21
N ARG A 170 1.41 -5.62 4.28
CA ARG A 170 0.88 -6.44 3.19
C ARG A 170 0.00 -7.56 3.72
N VAL A 171 -1.01 -7.92 2.95
CA VAL A 171 -1.86 -9.10 3.17
C VAL A 171 -1.98 -9.86 1.86
N VAL A 172 -2.12 -11.18 1.95
CA VAL A 172 -2.37 -12.05 0.81
C VAL A 172 -3.39 -13.10 1.22
N GLY A 173 -4.46 -13.23 0.45
CA GLY A 173 -5.49 -14.25 0.60
C GLY A 173 -5.40 -15.31 -0.49
N ALA A 174 -5.79 -16.53 -0.18
CA ALA A 174 -6.05 -17.60 -1.14
C ALA A 174 -7.54 -17.89 -1.17
N TYR A 175 -8.12 -17.98 -2.37
CA TYR A 175 -9.56 -18.08 -2.58
C TYR A 175 -9.88 -19.23 -3.51
N ARG A 176 -10.99 -19.93 -3.25
CA ARG A 176 -11.57 -20.89 -4.19
C ARG A 176 -12.09 -20.17 -5.42
N ARG A 177 -11.77 -20.65 -6.61
CA ARG A 177 -12.18 -20.00 -7.87
C ARG A 177 -13.66 -20.18 -8.20
N ASP A 178 -14.27 -21.26 -7.71
CA ASP A 178 -15.67 -21.57 -7.97
C ASP A 178 -16.63 -20.82 -7.05
N THR A 179 -16.26 -20.61 -5.79
CA THR A 179 -17.12 -19.94 -4.80
C THR A 179 -16.65 -18.55 -4.38
N GLY A 180 -15.39 -18.20 -4.64
CA GLY A 180 -14.75 -17.00 -4.10
C GLY A 180 -14.39 -17.07 -2.61
N ALA A 181 -14.67 -18.19 -1.94
CA ALA A 181 -14.44 -18.33 -0.50
C ALA A 181 -12.94 -18.29 -0.15
N MET A 182 -12.58 -17.52 0.87
CA MET A 182 -11.21 -17.47 1.37
C MET A 182 -10.86 -18.76 2.11
N VAL A 183 -9.73 -19.35 1.77
CA VAL A 183 -9.25 -20.64 2.32
C VAL A 183 -7.81 -20.60 2.79
N GLY A 184 -7.14 -19.46 2.68
CA GLY A 184 -5.81 -19.24 3.23
C GLY A 184 -5.49 -17.77 3.31
N PHE A 185 -4.54 -17.43 4.16
CA PHE A 185 -4.18 -16.05 4.45
C PHE A 185 -2.72 -15.96 4.90
N ALA A 186 -2.10 -14.82 4.65
CA ALA A 186 -0.82 -14.42 5.20
C ALA A 186 -0.78 -12.89 5.33
N ARG A 187 0.00 -12.37 6.27
CA ARG A 187 0.29 -10.94 6.36
C ARG A 187 1.75 -10.66 6.67
N ALA A 188 2.18 -9.45 6.33
CA ALA A 188 3.46 -8.90 6.74
C ALA A 188 3.27 -7.58 7.49
N VAL A 189 4.04 -7.38 8.55
CA VAL A 189 4.16 -6.10 9.26
C VAL A 189 5.56 -5.57 9.02
N GLY A 190 5.69 -4.32 8.57
CA GLY A 190 7.00 -3.76 8.26
C GLY A 190 6.92 -2.36 7.72
N ASP A 191 8.09 -1.82 7.37
CA ASP A 191 8.23 -0.50 6.72
C ASP A 191 8.07 -0.61 5.19
N GLY A 192 8.18 -1.81 4.63
CA GLY A 192 8.17 -2.05 3.19
C GLY A 192 9.43 -1.60 2.47
N VAL A 193 10.48 -1.25 3.22
CA VAL A 193 11.74 -0.70 2.70
C VAL A 193 12.90 -1.60 3.13
N ASN A 194 13.04 -1.90 4.42
CA ASN A 194 14.22 -2.56 4.96
C ASN A 194 13.89 -3.72 5.91
N PHE A 195 12.72 -3.74 6.56
CA PHE A 195 12.39 -4.79 7.53
C PHE A 195 10.91 -5.19 7.51
N ALA A 196 10.64 -6.50 7.55
CA ALA A 196 9.30 -7.04 7.76
C ALA A 196 9.27 -8.32 8.62
N TYR A 197 8.19 -8.47 9.37
CA TYR A 197 7.79 -9.68 10.06
C TYR A 197 6.67 -10.38 9.28
N LEU A 198 6.92 -11.61 8.82
CA LEU A 198 5.91 -12.48 8.21
C LEU A 198 5.09 -13.16 9.32
N ALA A 199 3.78 -12.96 9.29
CA ALA A 199 2.88 -13.35 10.37
C ALA A 199 1.62 -14.04 9.83
N ASP A 200 1.00 -14.84 10.70
CA ASP A 200 -0.35 -15.39 10.52
C ASP A 200 -0.56 -16.08 9.16
N VAL A 201 0.42 -16.89 8.74
CA VAL A 201 0.33 -17.72 7.54
C VAL A 201 -0.50 -18.97 7.85
N PHE A 202 -1.63 -19.14 7.18
CA PHE A 202 -2.44 -20.35 7.32
C PHE A 202 -3.17 -20.76 6.04
N VAL A 203 -3.55 -22.04 6.01
CA VAL A 203 -4.45 -22.63 5.01
C VAL A 203 -5.48 -23.47 5.77
N LEU A 204 -6.76 -23.22 5.51
CA LEU A 204 -7.87 -23.94 6.11
C LEU A 204 -7.77 -25.45 5.79
N PRO A 205 -8.17 -26.34 6.70
CA PRO A 205 -8.05 -27.79 6.52
C PRO A 205 -8.58 -28.30 5.18
N SER A 206 -9.69 -27.76 4.70
CA SER A 206 -10.36 -28.12 3.44
C SER A 206 -9.53 -27.84 2.17
N ALA A 207 -8.47 -27.03 2.26
CA ALA A 207 -7.62 -26.64 1.13
C ALA A 207 -6.14 -26.98 1.34
N ARG A 208 -5.79 -27.75 2.38
CA ARG A 208 -4.41 -28.19 2.63
C ARG A 208 -3.95 -29.20 1.58
N GLY A 209 -2.63 -29.33 1.42
CA GLY A 209 -2.02 -30.22 0.42
C GLY A 209 -1.97 -29.66 -1.01
N ALA A 210 -2.73 -28.60 -1.31
CA ALA A 210 -2.74 -27.96 -2.63
C ALA A 210 -1.52 -27.04 -2.90
N GLY A 211 -0.60 -26.90 -1.95
CA GLY A 211 0.57 -26.02 -2.08
C GLY A 211 0.32 -24.53 -1.84
N LEU A 212 -0.88 -24.15 -1.35
CA LEU A 212 -1.26 -22.75 -1.11
C LEU A 212 -0.36 -22.02 -0.11
N GLY A 213 0.19 -22.69 0.90
CA GLY A 213 1.15 -22.07 1.82
C GLY A 213 2.37 -21.49 1.10
N LYS A 214 2.86 -22.16 0.05
CA LYS A 214 3.95 -21.62 -0.78
C LYS A 214 3.47 -20.43 -1.60
N ALA A 215 2.29 -20.51 -2.21
CA ALA A 215 1.75 -19.44 -3.02
C ALA A 215 1.48 -18.16 -2.21
N LEU A 216 1.01 -18.30 -0.97
CA LEU A 216 0.81 -17.19 -0.02
C LEU A 216 2.14 -16.52 0.35
N VAL A 217 3.16 -17.31 0.75
CA VAL A 217 4.48 -16.76 1.11
C VAL A 217 5.14 -16.10 -0.11
N ALA A 218 5.05 -16.71 -1.29
CA ALA A 218 5.52 -16.10 -2.53
C ALA A 218 4.84 -14.75 -2.78
N GLY A 219 3.52 -14.67 -2.60
CA GLY A 219 2.76 -13.43 -2.74
C GLY A 219 3.17 -12.36 -1.72
N ILE A 220 3.48 -12.73 -0.48
CA ILE A 220 3.96 -11.77 0.52
C ILE A 220 5.31 -11.17 0.12
N LEU A 221 6.23 -12.02 -0.36
CA LEU A 221 7.59 -11.61 -0.71
C LEU A 221 7.69 -10.91 -2.07
N ASP A 222 6.72 -11.12 -2.97
CA ASP A 222 6.76 -10.61 -4.35
C ASP A 222 7.03 -9.10 -4.42
N GLY A 223 7.94 -8.66 -5.29
CA GLY A 223 8.25 -7.24 -5.43
C GLY A 223 8.92 -6.56 -4.22
N SER A 224 9.27 -7.31 -3.17
CA SER A 224 10.01 -6.75 -2.02
C SER A 224 11.44 -6.38 -2.39
N PRO A 225 12.04 -5.34 -1.77
CA PRO A 225 13.44 -5.01 -1.99
C PRO A 225 14.37 -6.20 -1.67
N VAL A 226 15.37 -6.44 -2.52
CA VAL A 226 16.31 -7.56 -2.35
C VAL A 226 17.11 -7.51 -1.04
N HIS A 227 17.25 -6.33 -0.45
CA HIS A 227 17.98 -6.12 0.80
C HIS A 227 17.06 -6.15 2.04
N MET A 228 15.75 -6.32 1.85
CA MET A 228 14.79 -6.32 2.94
C MET A 228 15.04 -7.51 3.87
N ARG A 229 15.18 -7.23 5.16
CA ARG A 229 15.35 -8.25 6.20
C ARG A 229 13.99 -8.77 6.64
N TRP A 230 13.83 -10.08 6.59
CA TRP A 230 12.60 -10.76 6.98
C TRP A 230 12.79 -11.58 8.26
N THR A 231 11.81 -11.50 9.16
CA THR A 231 11.73 -12.34 10.36
C THR A 231 10.40 -13.07 10.40
N LEU A 232 10.38 -14.28 10.98
CA LEU A 232 9.16 -15.01 11.30
C LEU A 232 9.38 -15.86 12.56
N PHE A 233 8.29 -16.32 13.16
CA PHE A 233 8.31 -17.33 14.22
C PHE A 233 7.44 -18.51 13.79
N THR A 234 7.94 -19.73 13.94
CA THR A 234 7.22 -20.96 13.59
C THR A 234 7.70 -22.12 14.46
N ASP A 235 6.79 -23.00 14.83
CA ASP A 235 7.14 -24.21 15.58
C ASP A 235 7.24 -25.43 14.64
N ASP A 236 6.48 -25.44 13.54
CA ASP A 236 6.25 -26.64 12.72
C ASP A 236 6.45 -26.45 11.20
N ALA A 237 6.59 -25.22 10.70
CA ALA A 237 6.63 -24.93 9.26
C ALA A 237 8.02 -24.51 8.72
N HIS A 238 9.10 -24.79 9.46
CA HIS A 238 10.48 -24.49 9.05
C HIS A 238 10.82 -24.93 7.61
N GLY A 239 10.39 -26.14 7.21
CA GLY A 239 10.65 -26.67 5.86
C GLY A 239 9.93 -25.93 4.73
N LEU A 240 8.83 -25.23 5.02
CA LEU A 240 8.18 -24.32 4.07
C LEU A 240 9.06 -23.08 3.88
N TYR A 241 9.43 -22.42 4.97
CA TYR A 241 10.12 -21.13 4.91
C TYR A 241 11.56 -21.24 4.41
N ARG A 242 12.29 -22.32 4.68
CA ARG A 242 13.63 -22.54 4.11
C ARG A 242 13.65 -22.50 2.58
N ARG A 243 12.55 -22.86 1.91
CA ARG A 243 12.43 -22.78 0.44
C ARG A 243 12.39 -21.34 -0.09
N PHE A 244 12.07 -20.38 0.77
CA PHE A 244 12.04 -18.94 0.49
C PHE A 244 13.28 -18.22 1.03
N GLY A 245 14.33 -18.96 1.40
CA GLY A 245 15.59 -18.38 1.86
C GLY A 245 15.59 -17.97 3.34
N PHE A 246 14.54 -18.28 4.10
CA PHE A 246 14.59 -18.13 5.56
C PHE A 246 15.56 -19.15 6.15
N VAL A 247 16.42 -18.69 7.04
CA VAL A 247 17.39 -19.51 7.77
C VAL A 247 17.23 -19.29 9.26
N GLU A 248 17.78 -20.19 10.08
CA GLU A 248 17.85 -19.94 11.52
C GLU A 248 18.59 -18.61 11.79
N PRO A 249 18.13 -17.81 12.76
CA PRO A 249 18.81 -16.58 13.12
C PRO A 249 20.23 -16.85 13.62
N ASP A 250 21.16 -15.97 13.26
CA ASP A 250 22.51 -15.99 13.81
C ASP A 250 22.58 -15.27 15.17
N HIS A 251 23.80 -15.15 15.71
CA HIS A 251 24.06 -14.51 17.00
C HIS A 251 23.66 -13.03 17.10
N THR A 252 23.30 -12.37 15.99
CA THR A 252 22.90 -10.96 15.98
C THR A 252 21.42 -10.75 16.23
N ALA A 253 20.61 -11.81 16.22
CA ALA A 253 19.18 -11.71 16.49
C ALA A 253 18.87 -12.01 17.96
N MET A 254 18.07 -11.15 18.57
CA MET A 254 17.53 -11.35 19.91
C MET A 254 16.02 -11.14 19.89
N VAL A 255 15.29 -11.94 20.66
CA VAL A 255 13.83 -11.88 20.76
C VAL A 255 13.48 -11.59 22.21
N ARG A 256 12.60 -10.60 22.43
CA ARG A 256 12.02 -10.34 23.74
C ARG A 256 10.70 -11.11 23.86
N PRO A 257 10.63 -12.20 24.64
CA PRO A 257 9.38 -12.93 24.83
C PRO A 257 8.35 -12.07 25.57
N PRO A 258 7.04 -12.32 25.35
CA PRO A 258 6.00 -11.70 26.17
C PRO A 258 6.16 -12.12 27.64
N HIS A 259 5.84 -11.22 28.56
CA HIS A 259 5.76 -11.58 29.98
C HIS A 259 4.53 -12.47 30.19
N SER A 260 4.74 -13.62 30.82
CA SER A 260 3.71 -14.58 31.22
C SER A 260 2.79 -14.03 32.30
#